data_AF-A0A0S7WEG6-F1
#
_entry.id   AF-A0A0S7WEG6-F1
#
_cell.length_a   1.000
_cell.length_b   1.000
_cell.length_c   1.000
_cell.angle_alpha   90.00
_cell.angle_beta   90.00
_cell.angle_gamma   90.00
#
_symmetry.space_group_name_H-M   'P 1'
#
loop_
_entity.id
_entity.type
_entity.pdbx_description
1 polymer ?
#
loop_
_entity_poly.entity_id
_entity_poly.type
_entity_poly.pdbx_seq_one_letter_code
_entity_poly.pdbx_strand_id
1 'polypeptide(L)'
;MFSTVEEFEQAWRGHVEATRKIMSALNQESLEQSVADDHRTLGRMAWHIVTTIPEMMTKTGLTVKSVSADSPLPKTVGEIQKAYDEVTSELLQEVKENWKDEDLLVEDEMYGEKWKRGFSVSSLIVHEIHHRG
;
A
#
# COMPACT_ATOMS: atom_id res chain seq x y z
N MET A 1 2.16 -8.46 14.69
CA MET A 1 2.45 -7.02 14.78
C MET A 1 3.96 -6.88 14.86
N PHE A 2 4.55 -6.00 14.07
CA PHE A 2 6.00 -5.78 14.11
C PHE A 2 6.42 -5.12 15.41
N SER A 3 7.57 -5.54 15.94
CA SER A 3 8.15 -4.97 17.17
C SER A 3 9.38 -4.13 16.88
N THR A 4 9.96 -4.25 15.68
CA THR A 4 11.05 -3.38 15.22
C THR A 4 10.81 -2.84 13.81
N VAL A 5 11.42 -1.69 13.51
CA VAL A 5 11.40 -1.09 12.17
C VAL A 5 12.09 -2.00 11.15
N GLU A 6 13.14 -2.71 11.58
CA GLU A 6 13.87 -3.65 10.72
C GLU A 6 13.00 -4.84 10.30
N GLU A 7 12.23 -5.44 11.23
CA GLU A 7 11.31 -6.53 10.91
C GLU A 7 10.26 -6.08 9.89
N PHE A 8 9.71 -4.86 10.08
CA PHE A 8 8.79 -4.28 9.11
C PHE A 8 9.46 -4.06 7.74
N GLU A 9 10.66 -3.48 7.70
CA GLU A 9 11.38 -3.25 6.44
C GLU A 9 11.58 -4.57 5.66
N GLN A 10 12.04 -5.62 6.33
CA GLN A 10 12.27 -6.92 5.69
C GLN A 10 10.97 -7.51 5.12
N ALA A 11 9.90 -7.48 5.91
CA ALA A 11 8.59 -7.97 5.46
C ALA A 11 8.03 -7.11 4.30
N TRP A 12 8.06 -5.79 4.45
CA TRP A 12 7.58 -4.84 3.45
C TRP A 12 8.26 -5.04 2.10
N ARG A 13 9.59 -5.15 2.08
CA ARG A 13 10.34 -5.41 0.84
C ARG A 13 9.90 -6.71 0.15
N GLY A 14 9.72 -7.78 0.90
CA GLY A 14 9.26 -9.07 0.36
C GLY A 14 7.85 -9.00 -0.22
N HIS A 15 6.93 -8.32 0.47
CA HIS A 15 5.56 -8.14 -0.01
C HIS A 15 5.51 -7.23 -1.24
N VAL A 16 6.27 -6.12 -1.24
CA VAL A 16 6.38 -5.21 -2.38
C VAL A 16 6.92 -5.91 -3.60
N GLU A 17 7.97 -6.73 -3.48
CA GLU A 17 8.50 -7.50 -4.60
C GLU A 17 7.47 -8.48 -5.17
N ALA A 18 6.79 -9.21 -4.30
CA ALA A 18 5.76 -10.17 -4.71
C ALA A 18 4.59 -9.47 -5.44
N THR A 19 4.12 -8.34 -4.93
CA THR A 19 3.04 -7.57 -5.54
C THR A 19 3.49 -6.90 -6.84
N ARG A 20 4.70 -6.32 -6.89
CA ARG A 20 5.30 -5.77 -8.11
C ARG A 20 5.36 -6.82 -9.23
N LYS A 21 5.72 -8.07 -8.89
CA LYS A 21 5.74 -9.17 -9.87
C LYS A 21 4.35 -9.42 -10.47
N ILE A 22 3.29 -9.38 -9.66
CA ILE A 22 1.92 -9.51 -10.17
C ILE A 22 1.52 -8.29 -11.00
N MET A 23 1.82 -7.08 -10.55
CA MET A 23 1.55 -5.86 -11.32
C MET A 23 2.30 -5.82 -12.66
N SER A 24 3.48 -6.45 -12.74
CA SER A 24 4.25 -6.58 -13.99
C SER A 24 3.60 -7.47 -15.04
N ALA A 25 2.69 -8.36 -14.62
CA ALA A 25 1.93 -9.22 -15.53
C ALA A 25 0.68 -8.53 -16.12
N LEU A 26 0.30 -7.36 -15.61
CA LEU A 26 -0.79 -6.57 -16.16
C LEU A 26 -0.42 -6.04 -17.54
N ASN A 27 -1.42 -5.98 -18.41
CA ASN A 27 -1.38 -5.33 -19.71
C ASN A 27 -2.64 -4.47 -19.92
N GLN A 28 -2.69 -3.67 -20.98
CA GLN A 28 -3.77 -2.71 -21.17
C GLN A 28 -5.15 -3.38 -21.25
N GLU A 29 -5.25 -4.54 -21.91
CA GLU A 29 -6.49 -5.32 -22.01
C GLU A 29 -6.92 -5.84 -20.63
N SER A 30 -5.98 -6.35 -19.83
CA SER A 30 -6.27 -6.88 -18.51
C SER A 30 -6.85 -5.83 -17.55
N LEU A 31 -6.61 -4.53 -17.76
CA LEU A 31 -7.15 -3.48 -16.89
C LEU A 31 -8.69 -3.44 -16.92
N GLU A 32 -9.30 -3.88 -18.02
CA GLU A 32 -10.75 -3.90 -18.24
C GLU A 32 -11.39 -5.22 -17.78
N GLN A 33 -10.57 -6.25 -17.50
CA GLN A 33 -11.05 -7.54 -17.03
C GLN A 33 -11.78 -7.41 -15.70
N SER A 34 -13.08 -7.68 -15.69
CA SER A 34 -13.90 -7.71 -14.48
C SER A 34 -13.78 -9.06 -13.78
N VAL A 35 -13.81 -9.08 -12.44
CA VAL A 35 -13.79 -10.32 -11.65
C VAL A 35 -15.08 -11.13 -11.87
N ALA A 36 -16.20 -10.43 -11.95
CA ALA A 36 -17.53 -10.94 -12.27
C ALA A 36 -18.37 -9.76 -12.80
N ASP A 37 -19.57 -10.04 -13.30
CA ASP A 37 -20.52 -9.00 -13.70
C ASP A 37 -20.76 -8.04 -12.53
N ASP A 38 -20.77 -6.73 -12.81
CA ASP A 38 -20.91 -5.63 -11.84
C ASP A 38 -19.83 -5.54 -10.72
N HIS A 39 -18.70 -6.25 -10.87
CA HIS A 39 -17.58 -6.18 -9.90
C HIS A 39 -16.41 -5.32 -10.39
N ARG A 40 -15.44 -5.07 -9.50
CA ARG A 40 -14.22 -4.32 -9.84
C ARG A 40 -13.45 -5.01 -10.98
N THR A 41 -12.83 -4.20 -11.83
CA THR A 41 -11.83 -4.68 -12.78
C THR A 41 -10.49 -4.93 -12.10
N LEU A 42 -9.61 -5.69 -12.76
CA LEU A 42 -8.22 -5.86 -12.29
C LEU A 42 -7.50 -4.52 -12.21
N GLY A 43 -7.75 -3.59 -13.14
CA GLY A 43 -7.20 -2.24 -13.07
C GLY A 43 -7.66 -1.49 -11.82
N ARG A 44 -8.94 -1.61 -11.46
CA ARG A 44 -9.46 -1.00 -10.22
C ARG A 44 -8.87 -1.66 -8.96
N MET A 45 -8.62 -2.97 -8.96
CA MET A 45 -7.96 -3.66 -7.85
C MET A 45 -6.49 -3.26 -7.71
N ALA A 46 -5.74 -3.24 -8.81
CA ALA A 46 -4.34 -2.82 -8.81
C ALA A 46 -4.21 -1.37 -8.31
N TRP A 47 -5.08 -0.47 -8.78
CA TRP A 47 -5.07 0.91 -8.30
C TRP A 47 -5.50 1.05 -6.84
N HIS A 48 -6.46 0.24 -6.38
CA HIS A 48 -6.87 0.21 -4.98
C HIS A 48 -5.70 -0.15 -4.05
N ILE A 49 -4.82 -1.09 -4.45
CA ILE A 49 -3.60 -1.39 -3.70
C ILE A 49 -2.71 -0.14 -3.59
N VAL A 50 -2.47 0.57 -4.70
CA VAL A 50 -1.65 1.78 -4.73
C VAL A 50 -2.22 2.86 -3.82
N THR A 51 -3.50 3.21 -3.96
CA THR A 51 -4.10 4.34 -3.23
C THR A 51 -4.34 4.03 -1.76
N THR A 52 -4.42 2.76 -1.35
CA THR A 52 -4.59 2.41 0.07
C THR A 52 -3.35 2.75 0.90
N ILE A 53 -2.15 2.73 0.30
CA ILE A 53 -0.91 3.10 0.99
C ILE A 53 -0.97 4.53 1.56
N PRO A 54 -1.16 5.59 0.74
CA PRO A 54 -1.33 6.94 1.27
C PRO A 54 -2.64 7.09 2.06
N GLU A 55 -3.72 6.38 1.72
CA GLU A 55 -4.99 6.45 2.47
C GLU A 55 -4.83 6.04 3.95
N MET A 56 -4.15 4.93 4.21
CA MET A 56 -3.91 4.45 5.57
C MET A 56 -2.75 5.18 6.24
N MET A 57 -1.61 5.28 5.56
CA MET A 57 -0.35 5.67 6.22
C MET A 57 -0.27 7.17 6.51
N THR A 58 -1.01 8.01 5.79
CA THR A 58 -1.07 9.45 6.16
C THR A 58 -1.78 9.69 7.49
N LYS A 59 -2.63 8.75 7.94
CA LYS A 59 -3.29 8.82 9.26
C LYS A 59 -2.33 8.57 10.43
N THR A 60 -1.15 7.99 10.17
CA THR A 60 -0.11 7.77 11.20
C THR A 60 0.89 8.94 11.30
N GLY A 61 0.64 10.03 10.57
CA GLY A 61 1.53 11.19 10.50
C GLY A 61 2.69 11.03 9.52
N LEU A 62 2.80 9.90 8.82
CA LEU A 62 3.76 9.72 7.73
C LEU A 62 3.32 10.46 6.47
N THR A 63 4.29 10.78 5.62
CA THR A 63 4.06 11.56 4.41
C THR A 63 4.29 10.75 3.13
N VAL A 64 3.22 10.26 2.50
CA VAL A 64 3.26 9.65 1.15
C VAL A 64 2.59 10.60 0.17
N LYS A 65 3.33 11.13 -0.82
CA LYS A 65 2.93 12.32 -1.61
C LYS A 65 2.85 12.07 -3.11
N SER A 66 3.52 11.05 -3.63
CA SER A 66 3.50 10.70 -5.06
C SER A 66 2.08 10.45 -5.59
N VAL A 67 1.20 9.93 -4.75
CA VAL A 67 -0.21 9.63 -5.08
C VAL A 67 -1.11 10.07 -3.93
N SER A 68 -2.23 10.73 -4.24
CA SER A 68 -3.30 10.99 -3.27
C SER A 68 -4.25 9.79 -3.14
N ALA A 69 -4.81 9.58 -1.95
CA ALA A 69 -5.76 8.50 -1.67
C ALA A 69 -7.01 8.52 -2.57
N ASP A 70 -7.43 9.69 -3.04
CA ASP A 70 -8.59 9.93 -3.90
C ASP A 70 -8.24 10.04 -5.39
N SER A 71 -6.98 9.78 -5.76
CA SER A 71 -6.52 9.87 -7.15
C SER A 71 -7.36 8.99 -8.07
N PRO A 72 -7.79 9.49 -9.24
CA PRO A 72 -8.55 8.69 -10.21
C PRO A 72 -7.69 7.55 -10.74
N LEU A 73 -8.34 6.48 -11.20
CA LEU A 73 -7.66 5.36 -11.88
C LEU A 73 -6.88 5.88 -13.10
N PRO A 74 -5.56 5.62 -13.20
CA PRO A 74 -4.76 5.99 -14.37
C PRO A 74 -5.21 5.25 -15.63
N LYS A 75 -4.81 5.76 -16.80
CA LYS A 75 -5.22 5.20 -18.09
C LYS A 75 -4.33 4.04 -18.54
N THR A 76 -3.10 4.01 -18.06
CA THR A 76 -2.09 3.04 -18.52
C THR A 76 -1.56 2.18 -17.38
N VAL A 77 -1.18 0.95 -17.73
CA VAL A 77 -0.50 0.05 -16.81
C VAL A 77 0.80 0.65 -16.27
N GLY A 78 1.57 1.33 -17.13
CA GLY A 78 2.84 1.94 -16.76
C GLY A 78 2.70 3.01 -15.68
N GLU A 79 1.61 3.80 -15.71
CA GLU A 79 1.30 4.77 -14.65
C GLU A 79 0.98 4.07 -13.32
N ILE A 80 0.24 2.96 -13.34
CA ILE A 80 -0.08 2.18 -12.12
C ILE A 80 1.20 1.59 -11.52
N GLN A 81 2.05 0.99 -12.35
CA GLN A 81 3.32 0.39 -11.91
C GLN A 81 4.27 1.43 -11.32
N LYS A 82 4.44 2.56 -12.02
CA LYS A 82 5.26 3.69 -11.55
C LYS A 82 4.75 4.22 -10.21
N ALA A 83 3.44 4.45 -10.11
CA ALA A 83 2.81 4.93 -8.90
C ALA A 83 2.99 3.95 -7.72
N TYR A 84 2.86 2.65 -7.96
CA TYR A 84 3.12 1.63 -6.93
C TYR A 84 4.56 1.68 -6.43
N ASP A 85 5.54 1.79 -7.32
CA ASP A 85 6.95 1.89 -6.95
C ASP A 85 7.25 3.17 -6.16
N GLU A 86 6.62 4.28 -6.53
CA GLU A 86 6.77 5.57 -5.83
C GLU A 86 6.18 5.51 -4.42
N VAL A 87 4.91 5.10 -4.24
CA VAL A 87 4.27 5.08 -2.91
C VAL A 87 4.91 4.06 -1.95
N THR A 88 5.38 2.91 -2.47
CA THR A 88 6.01 1.89 -1.64
C THR A 88 7.41 2.29 -1.19
N SER A 89 8.15 3.00 -2.04
CA SER A 89 9.47 3.55 -1.71
C SER A 89 9.36 4.72 -0.74
N GLU A 90 8.42 5.64 -0.97
CA GLU A 90 8.14 6.76 -0.07
C GLU A 90 7.74 6.27 1.33
N LEU A 91 6.82 5.30 1.42
CA LEU A 91 6.43 4.74 2.73
C LEU A 91 7.64 4.17 3.48
N LEU A 92 8.46 3.36 2.80
CA LEU A 92 9.61 2.75 3.45
C LEU A 92 10.63 3.79 3.91
N GLN A 93 10.88 4.81 3.10
CA GLN A 93 11.76 5.92 3.46
C GLN A 93 11.22 6.65 4.70
N GLU A 94 9.95 7.04 4.68
CA GLU A 94 9.29 7.77 5.76
C GLU A 94 9.33 7.00 7.09
N VAL A 95 9.06 5.69 7.06
CA VAL A 95 9.17 4.85 8.26
C VAL A 95 10.61 4.83 8.79
N LYS A 96 11.60 4.66 7.91
CA LYS A 96 13.01 4.56 8.33
C LYS A 96 13.59 5.88 8.85
N GLU A 97 13.14 7.00 8.31
CA GLU A 97 13.63 8.32 8.70
C GLU A 97 12.95 8.84 9.96
N ASN A 98 11.67 8.53 10.14
CA ASN A 98 10.85 9.17 11.18
C ASN A 98 10.46 8.24 12.34
N TRP A 99 10.55 6.92 12.21
CA TRP A 99 10.19 5.99 13.28
C TRP A 99 11.40 5.27 13.86
N LYS A 100 11.31 5.01 15.16
CA LYS A 100 12.10 4.06 15.93
C LYS A 100 11.22 2.90 16.37
N ASP A 101 11.81 1.85 16.94
CA ASP A 101 11.06 0.69 17.42
C ASP A 101 9.98 1.07 18.44
N GLU A 102 10.24 2.05 19.30
CA GLU A 102 9.24 2.54 20.27
C GLU A 102 8.03 3.21 19.59
N ASP A 103 8.21 3.82 18.43
CA ASP A 103 7.12 4.49 17.70
C ASP A 103 6.08 3.48 17.19
N LEU A 104 6.43 2.21 17.02
CA LEU A 104 5.47 1.17 16.65
C LEU A 104 4.37 0.98 17.71
N LEU A 105 4.60 1.45 18.94
CA LEU A 105 3.63 1.42 20.05
C LEU A 105 2.72 2.66 20.11
N VAL A 106 3.05 3.74 19.38
CA VAL A 106 2.23 4.95 19.33
C VAL A 106 0.88 4.64 18.70
N GLU A 107 -0.19 5.17 19.28
CA GLU A 107 -1.56 4.99 18.81
C GLU A 107 -2.03 6.20 18.01
N ASP A 108 -2.45 5.95 16.77
CA ASP A 108 -3.04 6.95 15.87
C ASP A 108 -4.53 6.68 15.68
N GLU A 109 -5.29 7.71 15.31
CA GLU A 109 -6.69 7.55 14.89
C GLU A 109 -6.76 6.84 13.53
N MET A 110 -7.47 5.72 13.49
CA MET A 110 -7.64 4.88 12.31
C MET A 110 -9.09 4.43 12.25
N TYR A 111 -9.87 5.00 11.32
CA TYR A 111 -11.28 4.67 11.10
C TYR A 111 -12.19 4.78 12.33
N GLY A 112 -11.91 5.75 13.21
CA GLY A 112 -12.66 5.95 14.46
C GLY A 112 -12.22 5.06 15.62
N GLU A 113 -11.14 4.30 15.45
CA GLU A 113 -10.48 3.52 16.49
C GLU A 113 -9.05 4.02 16.73
N LYS A 114 -8.43 3.59 17.83
CA LYS A 114 -7.01 3.81 18.13
C LYS A 114 -6.20 2.59 17.75
N TRP A 115 -5.32 2.73 16.77
CA TRP A 115 -4.45 1.64 16.32
C TRP A 115 -2.99 1.97 16.61
N LYS A 116 -2.27 1.00 17.17
CA LYS A 116 -0.80 1.09 17.25
C LYS A 116 -0.20 1.12 15.85
N ARG A 117 0.83 1.93 15.62
CA ARG A 117 1.51 2.02 14.30
C ARG A 117 1.98 0.67 13.77
N GLY A 118 2.52 -0.19 14.64
CA GLY A 118 2.90 -1.55 14.27
C GLY A 118 1.72 -2.39 13.79
N PHE A 119 0.51 -2.15 14.33
CA PHE A 119 -0.73 -2.75 13.84
C PHE A 119 -1.10 -2.19 12.48
N SER A 120 -1.08 -0.87 12.31
CA SER A 120 -1.42 -0.20 11.05
C SER A 120 -0.61 -0.71 9.87
N VAL A 121 0.71 -0.82 10.00
CA VAL A 121 1.56 -1.36 8.92
C VAL A 121 1.37 -2.87 8.71
N SER A 122 1.04 -3.63 9.77
CA SER A 122 0.65 -5.05 9.63
C SER A 122 -0.65 -5.20 8.85
N SER A 123 -1.64 -4.37 9.16
CA SER A 123 -2.95 -4.34 8.49
C SER A 123 -2.82 -3.93 7.03
N LEU A 124 -1.95 -2.96 6.72
CA LEU A 124 -1.64 -2.59 5.33
C LEU A 124 -1.10 -3.78 4.54
N ILE A 125 -0.12 -4.51 5.08
CA ILE A 125 0.44 -5.70 4.44
C ILE A 125 -0.64 -6.77 4.22
N VAL A 126 -1.47 -7.05 5.23
CA VAL A 126 -2.53 -8.07 5.11
C VAL A 126 -3.58 -7.65 4.07
N HIS A 127 -3.95 -6.37 4.03
CA HIS A 127 -4.85 -5.82 3.02
C HIS A 127 -4.26 -5.95 1.60
N GLU A 128 -2.97 -5.65 1.43
CA GLU A 128 -2.28 -5.85 0.16
C GLU A 128 -2.24 -7.33 -0.26
N ILE A 129 -1.92 -8.24 0.67
CA ILE A 129 -1.96 -9.69 0.41
C ILE A 129 -3.35 -10.13 -0.04
N HIS A 130 -4.40 -9.62 0.61
CA HIS A 130 -5.79 -9.95 0.27
C HIS A 130 -6.15 -9.52 -1.15
N HIS A 131 -5.76 -8.32 -1.58
CA HIS A 131 -6.08 -7.83 -2.93
C HIS A 131 -5.15 -8.32 -4.03
N ARG A 132 -3.94 -8.76 -3.68
CA ARG A 132 -3.01 -9.41 -4.62
C ARG A 132 -3.45 -10.84 -4.96
N GLY A 133 -3.99 -11.56 -3.98
CA GLY A 133 -4.45 -12.95 -4.12
C GLY A 133 -5.73 -13.07 -4.93
#